data_AF-A0A916UCK1-F1
#
_entry.id   AF-A0A916UCK1-F1
#
_cell.length_a   1.000
_cell.length_b   1.000
_cell.length_c   1.000
_cell.angle_alpha   90.00
_cell.angle_beta   90.00
_cell.angle_gamma   90.00
#
_symmetry.space_group_name_H-M   'P 1'
#
loop_
_entity.id
_entity.type
_entity.pdbx_description
1 polymer ?
#
loop_
_entity_poly.entity_id
_entity_poly.type
_entity_poly.pdbx_seq_one_letter_code
_entity_poly.pdbx_strand_id
1 'polypeptide(L)'
;MSKTSTFLAGCTTTLAALTAVFVLSGAKISPKNAQFDEITVGRINVVEPDGSKRLIISNRAQFPGDFEQGKENPRPDRRSFAGMIFLDEEGNENGGFIQNGSQTPDGKIRAGLSLTFDRYRQDQALQLVHNSDENRAFSSIQINDVPSYKVTSMEDVNRFKQEAEKLSRDEQNAYWARRSEEGRLPENRINLGTTADKGSALSLKDEKGRTRMLLLVTAAGKAEIRMMDEKGQVIKTVSAEN
;
A
#
# COMPACT_ATOMS: atom_id res chain seq x y z
N MET A 1 65.02 20.62 29.70
CA MET A 1 64.31 21.31 28.60
C MET A 1 64.12 22.77 28.97
N SER A 2 64.30 23.70 28.02
CA SER A 2 64.07 25.13 28.27
C SER A 2 62.58 25.41 28.49
N LYS A 3 62.24 26.38 29.35
CA LYS A 3 60.84 26.83 29.58
C LYS A 3 60.12 27.19 28.27
N THR A 4 60.86 27.69 27.27
CA THR A 4 60.34 27.97 25.92
C THR A 4 59.96 26.71 25.15
N SER A 5 60.71 25.61 25.29
CA SER A 5 60.39 24.34 24.64
C SER A 5 59.13 23.69 25.22
N THR A 6 58.92 23.79 26.53
CA THR A 6 57.69 23.30 27.19
C THR A 6 56.47 24.14 26.82
N PHE A 7 56.62 25.47 26.74
CA PHE A 7 55.55 26.36 26.32
C PHE A 7 55.12 26.11 24.86
N LEU A 8 56.09 25.99 23.94
CA LEU A 8 55.82 25.68 22.54
C LEU A 8 55.16 24.31 22.37
N ALA A 9 55.61 23.29 23.11
CA ALA A 9 55.00 21.96 23.10
C ALA A 9 53.53 22.01 23.56
N GLY A 10 53.23 22.77 24.62
CA GLY A 10 51.86 23.00 25.11
C GLY A 10 50.97 23.70 24.08
N CYS A 11 51.48 24.75 23.41
CA CYS A 11 50.73 25.41 22.35
C CYS A 11 50.44 24.48 21.17
N THR A 12 51.40 23.65 20.76
CA THR A 12 51.20 22.69 19.66
C THR A 12 50.19 21.60 20.00
N THR A 13 50.17 21.09 21.24
CA THR A 13 49.19 20.07 21.65
C THR A 13 47.79 20.66 21.79
N THR A 14 47.65 21.88 22.32
CA THR A 14 46.34 22.57 22.37
C THR A 14 45.81 22.86 20.97
N LEU A 15 46.67 23.32 20.04
CA LEU A 15 46.25 23.60 18.66
C LEU A 15 45.85 22.31 17.91
N ALA A 16 46.60 21.23 18.10
CA ALA A 16 46.26 19.92 17.53
C ALA A 16 44.93 19.38 18.09
N ALA A 17 44.70 19.53 19.39
CA ALA A 17 43.45 19.13 20.04
C ALA A 17 42.26 19.95 19.53
N LEU A 18 42.40 21.27 19.41
CA LEU A 18 41.35 22.15 18.86
C LEU A 18 41.06 21.82 17.39
N THR A 19 42.08 21.54 16.60
CA THR A 19 41.93 21.14 15.19
C THR A 19 41.22 19.78 15.09
N ALA A 20 41.59 18.80 15.93
CA ALA A 20 40.93 17.50 15.97
C ALA A 20 39.45 17.65 16.37
N VAL A 21 39.14 18.45 17.39
CA VAL A 21 37.75 18.75 17.78
C VAL A 21 37.00 19.41 16.63
N PHE A 22 37.59 20.40 15.94
CA PHE A 22 36.92 21.09 14.84
C PHE A 22 36.66 20.17 13.64
N VAL A 23 37.61 19.30 13.28
CA VAL A 23 37.46 18.30 12.21
C VAL A 23 36.43 17.23 12.59
N LEU A 24 36.41 16.78 13.84
CA LEU A 24 35.44 15.81 14.36
C LEU A 24 34.03 16.42 14.52
N SER A 25 33.92 17.73 14.71
CA SER A 25 32.65 18.45 14.90
C SER A 25 32.08 19.03 13.59
N GLY A 26 32.94 19.29 12.60
CA GLY A 26 32.57 20.00 11.36
C GLY A 26 31.75 19.18 10.36
N ALA A 27 31.59 17.87 10.58
CA ALA A 27 30.88 16.98 9.67
C ALA A 27 29.41 16.78 10.05
N LYS A 28 28.59 17.84 10.04
CA LYS A 28 27.12 17.73 9.93
C LYS A 28 26.46 18.85 9.13
N ILE A 29 27.17 19.44 8.17
CA ILE A 29 26.50 20.24 7.14
C ILE A 29 26.03 19.25 6.07
N SER A 30 24.87 18.63 6.29
CA SER A 30 24.18 17.96 5.18
C SER A 30 23.91 19.03 4.12
N PRO A 31 24.36 18.87 2.87
CA PRO A 31 24.04 19.82 1.82
C PRO A 31 22.51 19.92 1.74
N LYS A 32 21.97 21.13 1.99
CA LYS A 32 20.52 21.38 2.00
C LYS A 32 19.85 21.03 0.67
N ASN A 33 20.62 21.01 -0.42
CA ASN A 33 20.19 20.68 -1.78
C ASN A 33 21.25 19.83 -2.48
N ALA A 34 21.38 18.56 -2.10
CA ALA A 34 22.22 17.64 -2.86
C ALA A 34 21.65 17.44 -4.27
N GLN A 35 22.52 17.48 -5.28
CA GLN A 35 22.17 17.16 -6.66
C GLN A 35 22.89 15.88 -7.06
N PHE A 36 22.17 14.97 -7.69
CA PHE A 36 22.69 13.70 -8.19
C PHE A 36 22.18 13.52 -9.62
N ASP A 37 23.02 13.01 -10.51
CA ASP A 37 22.55 12.55 -11.82
C ASP A 37 21.78 11.23 -11.68
N GLU A 38 22.27 10.32 -10.85
CA GLU A 38 21.64 9.03 -10.52
C GLU A 38 21.89 8.66 -9.05
N ILE A 39 20.90 7.98 -8.44
CA ILE A 39 21.03 7.39 -7.11
C ILE A 39 20.77 5.87 -7.16
N THR A 40 21.78 5.08 -6.77
CA THR A 40 21.64 3.63 -6.54
C THR A 40 21.61 3.36 -5.04
N VAL A 41 20.41 3.10 -4.51
CA VAL A 41 20.18 2.94 -3.07
C VAL A 41 19.18 1.83 -2.79
N GLY A 42 19.25 1.25 -1.59
CA GLY A 42 18.29 0.23 -1.18
C GLY A 42 16.97 0.80 -0.62
N ARG A 43 17.03 1.97 0.03
CA ARG A 43 15.88 2.63 0.64
C ARG A 43 16.06 4.15 0.70
N ILE A 44 14.98 4.88 0.47
CA ILE A 44 14.85 6.32 0.66
C ILE A 44 13.76 6.55 1.70
N ASN A 45 14.04 7.38 2.71
CA ASN A 45 13.02 7.89 3.64
C ASN A 45 12.87 9.39 3.40
N VAL A 46 11.68 9.84 3.04
CA VAL A 46 11.31 11.26 3.04
C VAL A 46 10.77 11.59 4.43
N VAL A 47 11.37 12.60 5.06
CA VAL A 47 11.09 12.97 6.45
C VAL A 47 10.78 14.45 6.58
N GLU A 48 9.97 14.77 7.58
CA GLU A 48 9.75 16.14 8.06
C GLU A 48 10.97 16.67 8.85
N PRO A 49 11.02 17.98 9.17
CA PRO A 49 12.09 18.55 9.99
C PRO A 49 12.24 17.91 11.38
N ASP A 50 11.17 17.36 11.94
CA ASP A 50 11.17 16.66 13.23
C ASP A 50 11.62 15.19 13.13
N GLY A 51 11.87 14.70 11.92
CA GLY A 51 12.28 13.32 11.63
C GLY A 51 11.14 12.33 11.42
N SER A 52 9.88 12.76 11.53
CA SER A 52 8.73 11.93 11.17
C SER A 52 8.77 11.57 9.67
N LYS A 53 8.40 10.34 9.33
CA LYS A 53 8.46 9.84 7.94
C LYS A 53 7.14 10.18 7.22
N ARG A 54 7.22 10.55 5.94
CA ARG A 54 6.06 10.80 5.05
C ARG A 54 5.97 9.84 3.87
N LEU A 55 7.12 9.39 3.39
CA LEU A 55 7.22 8.45 2.29
C LEU A 55 8.43 7.56 2.48
N ILE A 56 8.25 6.26 2.28
CA ILE A 56 9.35 5.29 2.29
C ILE A 56 9.37 4.62 0.92
N ILE A 57 10.48 4.71 0.20
CA ILE A 57 10.71 3.95 -1.05
C ILE A 57 11.76 2.91 -0.74
N SER A 58 11.51 1.63 -1.01
CA SER A 58 12.42 0.56 -0.61
C SER A 58 12.41 -0.63 -1.55
N ASN A 59 13.58 -1.26 -1.67
CA ASN A 59 13.72 -2.59 -2.24
C ASN A 59 13.06 -3.66 -1.34
N ARG A 60 13.06 -4.91 -1.81
CA ARG A 60 12.46 -6.05 -1.10
C ARG A 60 13.14 -6.41 0.22
N ALA A 61 14.45 -6.24 0.32
CA ALA A 61 15.21 -6.62 1.52
C ALA A 61 15.01 -5.64 2.68
N GLN A 62 14.69 -4.38 2.38
CA GLN A 62 14.51 -3.30 3.35
C GLN A 62 13.07 -2.79 3.41
N PHE A 63 12.12 -3.55 2.85
CA PHE A 63 10.70 -3.21 2.87
C PHE A 63 10.21 -3.11 4.32
N PRO A 64 9.51 -2.01 4.67
CA PRO A 64 9.18 -1.74 6.07
C PRO A 64 8.00 -2.58 6.55
N GLY A 65 7.79 -2.54 7.87
CA GLY A 65 6.55 -2.95 8.52
C GLY A 65 5.35 -2.07 8.18
N ASP A 66 4.27 -2.25 8.92
CA ASP A 66 3.16 -1.29 8.98
C ASP A 66 3.48 -0.18 9.99
N PHE A 67 2.84 0.98 9.84
CA PHE A 67 3.06 2.12 10.72
C PHE A 67 1.77 2.54 11.42
N GLU A 68 1.88 2.77 12.73
CA GLU A 68 0.82 3.29 13.57
C GLU A 68 1.42 4.31 14.54
N GLN A 69 0.92 5.55 14.51
CA GLN A 69 1.37 6.65 15.37
C GLN A 69 2.91 6.83 15.35
N GLY A 70 3.51 6.70 14.17
CA GLY A 70 4.96 6.81 13.94
C GLY A 70 5.78 5.58 14.33
N LYS A 71 5.18 4.55 14.95
CA LYS A 71 5.83 3.30 15.29
C LYS A 71 5.73 2.31 14.13
N GLU A 72 6.86 1.72 13.77
CA GLU A 72 6.91 0.59 12.82
C GLU A 72 6.60 -0.72 13.57
N ASN A 73 5.56 -1.43 13.13
CA ASN A 73 5.17 -2.74 13.61
C ASN A 73 5.68 -3.83 12.64
N PRO A 74 6.22 -4.97 13.13
CA PRO A 74 6.78 -5.98 12.24
C PRO A 74 5.73 -6.66 11.34
N ARG A 75 5.99 -6.69 10.02
CA ARG A 75 5.22 -7.44 9.03
C ARG A 75 6.06 -8.53 8.36
N PRO A 76 6.26 -9.70 9.00
CA PRO A 76 7.07 -10.78 8.43
C PRO A 76 6.49 -11.35 7.13
N ASP A 77 5.20 -11.12 6.88
CA ASP A 77 4.49 -11.47 5.65
C ASP A 77 4.80 -10.54 4.47
N ARG A 78 5.32 -9.32 4.71
CA ARG A 78 5.64 -8.33 3.66
C ARG A 78 7.08 -8.48 3.10
N ARG A 79 7.52 -9.71 2.84
CA ARG A 79 8.91 -10.00 2.37
C ARG A 79 9.04 -10.31 0.88
N SER A 80 7.92 -10.34 0.16
CA SER A 80 7.87 -10.64 -1.28
C SER A 80 7.77 -9.41 -2.17
N PHE A 81 7.72 -8.20 -1.61
CA PHE A 81 7.42 -6.97 -2.36
C PHE A 81 8.51 -5.92 -2.20
N ALA A 82 8.65 -5.08 -3.21
CA ALA A 82 9.34 -3.78 -3.15
C ALA A 82 8.32 -2.67 -3.45
N GLY A 83 8.66 -1.42 -3.17
CA GLY A 83 7.76 -0.32 -3.49
C GLY A 83 7.85 0.88 -2.55
N MET A 84 6.70 1.49 -2.29
CA MET A 84 6.52 2.75 -1.61
C MET A 84 5.41 2.65 -0.55
N ILE A 85 5.63 3.20 0.64
CA ILE A 85 4.61 3.33 1.70
C ILE A 85 4.37 4.80 2.00
N PHE A 86 3.09 5.19 2.03
CA PHE A 86 2.63 6.53 2.37
C PHE A 86 2.30 6.59 3.86
N LEU A 87 2.67 7.71 4.50
CA LEU A 87 2.41 7.95 5.90
C LEU A 87 1.68 9.28 6.07
N ASP A 88 0.61 9.29 6.86
CA ASP A 88 -0.14 10.49 7.21
C ASP A 88 0.61 11.37 8.23
N GLU A 89 0.00 12.50 8.61
CA GLU A 89 0.58 13.45 9.56
C GLU A 89 0.89 12.84 10.93
N GLU A 90 0.07 11.88 11.36
CA GLU A 90 0.19 11.17 12.63
C GLU A 90 1.18 10.00 12.55
N GLY A 91 1.71 9.71 11.35
CA GLY A 91 2.62 8.60 11.11
C GLY A 91 1.91 7.25 11.04
N ASN A 92 0.65 7.20 10.63
CA ASN A 92 -0.03 5.96 10.25
C ASN A 92 0.17 5.67 8.75
N GLU A 93 0.24 4.39 8.38
CA GLU A 93 0.15 3.98 6.97
C GLU A 93 -1.19 4.42 6.37
N ASN A 94 -1.16 5.10 5.22
CA ASN A 94 -2.37 5.57 4.52
C ASN A 94 -2.36 5.20 3.02
N GLY A 95 -1.74 4.07 2.73
CA GLY A 95 -1.64 3.48 1.40
C GLY A 95 -0.20 3.29 0.97
N GLY A 96 -0.03 2.95 -0.31
CA GLY A 96 1.28 2.73 -0.88
C GLY A 96 1.24 2.13 -2.26
N PHE A 97 2.41 1.96 -2.84
CA PHE A 97 2.62 1.23 -4.07
C PHE A 97 3.46 0.01 -3.76
N ILE A 98 2.98 -1.19 -4.05
CA ILE A 98 3.76 -2.43 -3.94
C ILE A 98 3.83 -3.12 -5.28
N GLN A 99 4.96 -3.75 -5.54
CA GLN A 99 5.17 -4.57 -6.72
C GLN A 99 5.99 -5.80 -6.41
N ASN A 100 5.73 -6.85 -7.17
CA ASN A 100 6.58 -8.02 -7.29
C ASN A 100 6.53 -8.58 -8.71
N GLY A 101 7.49 -9.44 -9.01
CA GLY A 101 7.59 -10.14 -10.28
C GLY A 101 8.69 -11.17 -10.20
N SER A 102 8.33 -12.44 -10.31
CA SER A 102 9.31 -13.51 -10.44
C SER A 102 8.74 -14.68 -11.22
N GLN A 103 9.66 -15.46 -11.79
CA GLN A 103 9.38 -16.78 -12.31
C GLN A 103 10.17 -17.78 -11.46
N THR A 104 9.51 -18.84 -11.01
CA THR A 104 10.19 -19.95 -10.33
C THR A 104 10.92 -20.82 -11.36
N PRO A 105 11.92 -21.64 -10.95
CA PRO A 105 12.62 -22.53 -11.89
C PRO A 105 11.72 -23.51 -12.64
N ASP A 106 10.57 -23.90 -12.07
CA ASP A 106 9.54 -24.72 -12.72
C ASP A 106 8.60 -23.91 -13.64
N GLY A 107 8.92 -22.64 -13.91
CA GLY A 107 8.24 -21.80 -14.89
C GLY A 107 7.03 -21.02 -14.38
N LYS A 108 6.63 -21.17 -13.11
CA LYS A 108 5.45 -20.50 -12.56
C LYS A 108 5.71 -19.01 -12.38
N ILE A 109 4.80 -18.19 -12.90
CA ILE A 109 4.92 -16.74 -12.85
C ILE A 109 4.09 -16.22 -11.68
N ARG A 110 4.66 -15.28 -10.92
CA ARG A 110 3.92 -14.44 -9.98
C ARG A 110 4.40 -13.02 -10.13
N ALA A 111 3.57 -12.18 -10.74
CA ALA A 111 3.82 -10.76 -10.85
C ALA A 111 2.55 -9.97 -10.51
N GLY A 112 2.74 -8.84 -9.86
CA GLY A 112 1.64 -8.03 -9.40
C GLY A 112 2.09 -6.65 -8.97
N LEU A 113 1.18 -5.70 -9.13
CA LEU A 113 1.32 -4.31 -8.74
C LEU A 113 0.04 -3.89 -8.02
N SER A 114 0.18 -3.13 -6.95
CA SER A 114 -0.95 -2.53 -6.24
C SER A 114 -0.57 -1.13 -5.80
N LEU A 115 -1.31 -0.13 -6.26
CA LEU A 115 -1.29 1.22 -5.73
C LEU A 115 -2.59 1.44 -4.95
N THR A 116 -2.48 1.72 -3.68
CA THR A 116 -3.63 1.89 -2.78
C THR A 116 -3.60 3.25 -2.13
N PHE A 117 -4.80 3.77 -1.90
CA PHE A 117 -5.05 4.95 -1.09
C PHE A 117 -6.06 4.56 -0.04
N ASP A 118 -5.64 4.67 1.21
CA ASP A 118 -6.44 4.18 2.31
C ASP A 118 -7.37 5.28 2.82
N ARG A 119 -8.54 4.90 3.34
CA ARG A 119 -9.36 5.85 4.11
C ARG A 119 -8.61 6.18 5.40
N TYR A 120 -8.75 7.40 5.91
CA TYR A 120 -8.14 7.81 7.18
C TYR A 120 -8.34 6.77 8.31
N ARG A 121 -7.21 6.25 8.84
CA ARG A 121 -7.13 5.19 9.87
C ARG A 121 -7.91 3.90 9.54
N GLN A 122 -8.05 3.61 8.25
CA GLN A 122 -8.76 2.48 7.69
C GLN A 122 -8.03 1.97 6.45
N ASP A 123 -8.62 1.02 5.76
CA ASP A 123 -8.00 0.36 4.60
C ASP A 123 -8.45 0.99 3.27
N GLN A 124 -8.04 0.35 2.17
CA GLN A 124 -8.10 0.89 0.81
C GLN A 124 -9.47 1.41 0.35
N ALA A 125 -9.61 2.74 0.22
CA ALA A 125 -10.75 3.40 -0.40
C ALA A 125 -10.64 3.48 -1.93
N LEU A 126 -9.41 3.58 -2.45
CA LEU A 126 -9.10 3.56 -3.88
C LEU A 126 -7.93 2.60 -4.14
N GLN A 127 -8.02 1.82 -5.21
CA GLN A 127 -6.96 0.91 -5.63
C GLN A 127 -6.78 0.91 -7.15
N LEU A 128 -5.53 0.81 -7.59
CA LEU A 128 -5.14 0.38 -8.93
C LEU A 128 -4.33 -0.90 -8.78
N VAL A 129 -4.87 -2.00 -9.29
CA VAL A 129 -4.27 -3.33 -9.12
C VAL A 129 -4.02 -3.99 -10.45
N HIS A 130 -2.90 -4.71 -10.53
CA HIS A 130 -2.58 -5.63 -11.59
C HIS A 130 -2.04 -6.92 -10.97
N ASN A 131 -2.49 -8.07 -11.44
CA ASN A 131 -1.94 -9.37 -11.07
C ASN A 131 -1.86 -10.24 -12.31
N SER A 132 -0.78 -11.00 -12.45
CA SER A 132 -0.63 -11.94 -13.55
C SER A 132 0.10 -13.21 -13.12
N ASP A 133 -0.40 -14.33 -13.61
CA ASP A 133 0.22 -15.65 -13.61
C ASP A 133 0.36 -16.19 -15.04
N GLU A 134 0.79 -17.44 -15.19
CA GLU A 134 0.97 -18.06 -16.52
C GLU A 134 -0.32 -18.20 -17.35
N ASN A 135 -1.49 -18.15 -16.71
CA ASN A 135 -2.78 -18.42 -17.35
C ASN A 135 -3.63 -17.15 -17.49
N ARG A 136 -3.46 -16.19 -16.58
CA ARG A 136 -4.38 -15.07 -16.39
C ARG A 136 -3.62 -13.80 -16.05
N ALA A 137 -4.12 -12.71 -16.59
CA ALA A 137 -3.80 -11.37 -16.15
C ALA A 137 -5.10 -10.67 -15.76
N PHE A 138 -5.04 -9.91 -14.67
CA PHE A 138 -6.13 -9.13 -14.13
C PHE A 138 -5.64 -7.71 -13.88
N SER A 139 -6.39 -6.73 -14.36
CA SER A 139 -6.16 -5.32 -14.05
C SER A 139 -7.46 -4.66 -13.63
N SER A 140 -7.45 -3.86 -12.55
CA SER A 140 -8.60 -3.04 -12.20
C SER A 140 -8.30 -1.76 -11.45
N ILE A 141 -9.20 -0.79 -11.59
CA ILE A 141 -9.38 0.36 -10.71
C ILE A 141 -10.60 0.07 -9.83
N GLN A 142 -10.44 0.18 -8.52
CA GLN A 142 -11.47 -0.13 -7.53
C GLN A 142 -11.72 1.08 -6.63
N ILE A 143 -12.99 1.42 -6.44
CA ILE A 143 -13.43 2.43 -5.46
C ILE A 143 -14.33 1.73 -4.45
N ASN A 144 -13.97 1.84 -3.18
CA ASN A 144 -14.64 1.18 -2.08
C ASN A 144 -15.25 2.21 -1.13
N ASP A 145 -16.43 1.90 -0.62
CA ASP A 145 -17.00 2.56 0.54
C ASP A 145 -16.51 1.82 1.78
N VAL A 146 -15.41 2.33 2.35
CA VAL A 146 -14.76 1.77 3.54
C VAL A 146 -15.40 2.43 4.75
N PRO A 147 -15.87 1.73 5.81
CA PRO A 147 -16.49 2.37 6.97
C PRO A 147 -15.55 3.34 7.68
N SER A 148 -16.08 4.26 8.49
CA SER A 148 -15.25 5.13 9.33
C SER A 148 -14.54 4.30 10.40
N TYR A 149 -13.31 4.68 10.77
CA TYR A 149 -12.56 4.06 11.87
C TYR A 149 -13.32 4.08 13.22
N LYS A 150 -14.30 4.98 13.37
CA LYS A 150 -15.18 5.06 14.55
C LYS A 150 -16.28 3.99 14.56
N VAL A 151 -16.62 3.43 13.40
CA VAL A 151 -17.62 2.37 13.24
C VAL A 151 -16.93 1.00 13.26
N THR A 152 -15.83 0.89 12.51
CA THR A 152 -14.97 -0.29 12.48
C THR A 152 -13.53 0.19 12.59
N SER A 153 -12.89 -0.07 13.73
CA SER A 153 -11.46 0.20 13.91
C SER A 153 -10.60 -0.91 13.28
N MET A 154 -9.30 -0.68 13.09
CA MET A 154 -8.38 -1.76 12.67
C MET A 154 -8.29 -2.90 13.70
N GLU A 155 -8.49 -2.60 14.98
CA GLU A 155 -8.63 -3.61 16.03
C GLU A 155 -9.87 -4.48 15.79
N ASP A 156 -11.01 -3.87 15.44
CA ASP A 156 -12.22 -4.61 15.07
C ASP A 156 -11.97 -5.51 13.86
N VAL A 157 -11.30 -5.01 12.81
CA VAL A 157 -10.94 -5.79 11.62
C VAL A 157 -10.10 -7.02 12.00
N ASN A 158 -9.09 -6.83 12.85
CA ASN A 158 -8.25 -7.93 13.32
C ASN A 158 -9.04 -8.93 14.16
N ARG A 159 -9.91 -8.45 15.05
CA ARG A 159 -10.79 -9.32 15.85
C ARG A 159 -11.74 -10.11 14.95
N PHE A 160 -12.33 -9.50 13.93
CA PHE A 160 -13.21 -10.21 12.99
C PHE A 160 -12.51 -11.34 12.27
N LYS A 161 -11.27 -11.10 11.80
CA LYS A 161 -10.45 -12.14 11.16
C LYS A 161 -10.22 -13.31 12.10
N GLN A 162 -9.81 -13.04 13.34
CA GLN A 162 -9.56 -14.08 14.35
C GLN A 162 -10.82 -14.85 14.76
N GLU A 163 -11.98 -14.19 14.82
CA GLU A 163 -13.27 -14.84 15.06
C GLU A 163 -13.64 -15.76 13.89
N ALA A 164 -13.52 -15.25 12.64
CA ALA A 164 -13.86 -16.01 11.44
C ALA A 164 -12.96 -17.24 11.23
N GLU A 165 -11.67 -17.14 11.56
CA GLU A 165 -10.71 -18.26 11.45
C GLU A 165 -11.10 -19.48 12.31
N LYS A 166 -11.91 -19.30 13.35
CA LYS A 166 -12.39 -20.38 14.23
C LYS A 166 -13.64 -21.09 13.72
N LEU A 167 -14.28 -20.54 12.68
CA LEU A 167 -15.55 -21.01 12.15
C LEU A 167 -15.35 -21.96 10.96
N SER A 168 -16.32 -22.84 10.72
CA SER A 168 -16.38 -23.59 9.46
C SER A 168 -16.62 -22.66 8.27
N ARG A 169 -16.41 -23.14 7.05
CA ARG A 169 -16.52 -22.30 5.85
C ARG A 169 -17.91 -21.69 5.65
N ASP A 170 -18.96 -22.44 5.93
CA ASP A 170 -20.34 -21.95 5.79
C ASP A 170 -20.68 -20.91 6.87
N GLU A 171 -20.21 -21.13 8.10
CA GLU A 171 -20.33 -20.17 9.20
C GLU A 171 -19.53 -18.89 8.94
N GLN A 172 -18.35 -18.98 8.30
CA GLN A 172 -17.59 -17.80 7.87
C GLN A 172 -18.40 -16.95 6.88
N ASN A 173 -19.06 -17.57 5.90
CA ASN A 173 -19.86 -16.84 4.93
C ASN A 173 -21.01 -16.09 5.62
N ALA A 174 -21.74 -16.75 6.52
CA ALA A 174 -22.80 -16.12 7.30
C ALA A 174 -22.28 -15.01 8.23
N TYR A 175 -21.11 -15.23 8.85
CA TYR A 175 -20.43 -14.26 9.69
C TYR A 175 -20.12 -12.97 8.91
N TRP A 176 -19.44 -13.09 7.77
CA TRP A 176 -19.07 -11.92 6.96
C TRP A 176 -20.28 -11.22 6.35
N ALA A 177 -21.29 -11.97 5.89
CA ALA A 177 -22.55 -11.39 5.39
C ALA A 177 -23.22 -10.53 6.46
N ARG A 178 -23.28 -11.02 7.71
CA ARG A 178 -23.84 -10.25 8.83
C ARG A 178 -23.06 -8.96 9.09
N ARG A 179 -21.72 -8.98 9.05
CA ARG A 179 -20.91 -7.76 9.30
C ARG A 179 -21.03 -6.76 8.15
N SER A 180 -21.18 -7.24 6.92
CA SER A 180 -21.52 -6.40 5.76
C SER A 180 -22.89 -5.73 5.96
N GLU A 181 -23.92 -6.48 6.37
CA GLU A 181 -25.26 -5.93 6.67
C GLU A 181 -25.24 -4.92 7.83
N GLU A 182 -24.39 -5.12 8.83
CA GLU A 182 -24.15 -4.19 9.94
C GLU A 182 -23.35 -2.93 9.50
N GLY A 183 -22.95 -2.82 8.22
CA GLY A 183 -22.15 -1.71 7.69
C GLY A 183 -20.72 -1.66 8.24
N ARG A 184 -20.20 -2.81 8.70
CA ARG A 184 -18.89 -2.91 9.38
C ARG A 184 -17.76 -3.32 8.45
N LEU A 185 -18.05 -3.70 7.22
CA LEU A 185 -17.05 -4.10 6.22
C LEU A 185 -17.00 -3.09 5.07
N PRO A 186 -15.86 -2.97 4.39
CA PRO A 186 -15.78 -2.24 3.13
C PRO A 186 -16.65 -2.87 2.05
N GLU A 187 -17.33 -2.04 1.28
CA GLU A 187 -18.11 -2.47 0.11
C GLU A 187 -17.55 -1.86 -1.17
N ASN A 188 -17.27 -2.68 -2.19
CA ASN A 188 -16.86 -2.15 -3.48
C ASN A 188 -18.04 -1.40 -4.13
N ARG A 189 -17.81 -0.17 -4.58
CA ARG A 189 -18.82 0.67 -5.25
C ARG A 189 -18.62 0.71 -6.75
N ILE A 190 -17.37 0.80 -7.16
CA ILE A 190 -16.98 0.83 -8.57
C ILE A 190 -15.81 -0.13 -8.78
N ASN A 191 -15.91 -0.93 -9.82
CA ASN A 191 -14.76 -1.68 -10.35
C ASN A 191 -14.74 -1.53 -11.87
N LEU A 192 -13.64 -1.01 -12.39
CA LEU A 192 -13.33 -0.88 -13.82
C LEU A 192 -12.12 -1.74 -14.12
N GLY A 193 -12.25 -2.75 -14.98
CA GLY A 193 -11.13 -3.64 -15.27
C GLY A 193 -11.47 -4.82 -16.15
N THR A 194 -10.55 -5.78 -16.18
CA THR A 194 -10.74 -7.06 -16.87
C THR A 194 -11.55 -8.03 -16.02
N THR A 195 -12.43 -8.80 -16.65
CA THR A 195 -13.20 -9.86 -15.99
C THR A 195 -12.42 -11.18 -16.00
N ALA A 196 -12.84 -12.15 -15.16
CA ALA A 196 -12.21 -13.47 -15.10
C ALA A 196 -12.31 -14.26 -16.42
N ASP A 197 -13.32 -13.95 -17.24
CA ASP A 197 -13.58 -14.51 -18.57
C ASP A 197 -12.96 -13.70 -19.71
N LYS A 198 -11.95 -12.86 -19.43
CA LYS A 198 -11.21 -12.04 -20.41
C LYS A 198 -12.05 -10.98 -21.14
N GLY A 199 -13.15 -10.55 -20.55
CA GLY A 199 -13.88 -9.35 -20.96
C GLY A 199 -13.31 -8.07 -20.32
N SER A 200 -13.89 -6.95 -20.69
CA SER A 200 -13.65 -5.63 -20.08
C SER A 200 -14.96 -5.11 -19.50
N ALA A 201 -14.94 -4.63 -18.26
CA ALA A 201 -16.16 -4.20 -17.59
C ALA A 201 -15.98 -2.98 -16.68
N LEU A 202 -17.03 -2.16 -16.63
CA LEU A 202 -17.31 -1.22 -15.55
C LEU A 202 -18.54 -1.71 -14.79
N SER A 203 -18.36 -2.02 -13.51
CA SER A 203 -19.45 -2.40 -12.61
C SER A 203 -19.73 -1.27 -11.61
N LEU A 204 -21.01 -0.95 -11.46
CA LEU A 204 -21.52 0.01 -10.48
C LEU A 204 -22.42 -0.73 -9.51
N LYS A 205 -22.12 -0.58 -8.21
CA LYS A 205 -22.74 -1.34 -7.13
C LYS A 205 -23.49 -0.45 -6.16
N ASP A 206 -24.53 -1.00 -5.54
CA ASP A 206 -25.27 -0.34 -4.46
C ASP A 206 -24.49 -0.30 -3.14
N GLU A 207 -25.10 0.23 -2.09
CA GLU A 207 -24.49 0.34 -0.74
C GLU A 207 -24.13 -0.99 -0.10
N LYS A 208 -24.69 -2.09 -0.59
CA LYS A 208 -24.41 -3.45 -0.10
C LYS A 208 -23.46 -4.20 -1.04
N GLY A 209 -22.75 -3.49 -1.91
CA GLY A 209 -21.82 -4.07 -2.88
C GLY A 209 -22.46 -4.87 -4.02
N ARG A 210 -23.81 -4.84 -4.14
CA ARG A 210 -24.55 -5.59 -5.16
C ARG A 210 -24.53 -4.82 -6.48
N THR A 211 -24.10 -5.46 -7.56
CA THR A 211 -24.05 -4.83 -8.89
C THR A 211 -25.45 -4.43 -9.35
N ARG A 212 -25.60 -3.18 -9.79
CA ARG A 212 -26.85 -2.61 -10.34
C ARG A 212 -26.72 -2.25 -11.80
N MET A 213 -25.53 -1.89 -12.24
CA MET A 213 -25.23 -1.64 -13.64
C MET A 213 -23.88 -2.24 -14.00
N LEU A 214 -23.82 -2.84 -15.19
CA LEU A 214 -22.62 -3.41 -15.77
C LEU A 214 -22.51 -2.97 -17.23
N LEU A 215 -21.50 -2.16 -17.54
CA LEU A 215 -21.07 -1.92 -18.91
C LEU A 215 -20.00 -2.95 -19.24
N LEU A 216 -20.24 -3.78 -20.25
CA LEU A 216 -19.46 -4.99 -20.54
C LEU A 216 -19.12 -5.08 -22.01
N VAL A 217 -17.87 -5.45 -22.30
CA VAL A 217 -17.46 -6.07 -23.57
C VAL A 217 -16.96 -7.47 -23.25
N THR A 218 -17.63 -8.49 -23.77
CA THR A 218 -17.22 -9.89 -23.55
C THR A 218 -15.92 -10.20 -24.27
N ALA A 219 -15.27 -11.34 -23.96
CA ALA A 219 -14.10 -11.80 -24.70
C ALA A 219 -14.36 -12.01 -26.20
N ALA A 220 -15.61 -12.27 -26.59
CA ALA A 220 -16.02 -12.40 -27.99
C ALA A 220 -16.29 -11.03 -28.66
N GLY A 221 -16.12 -9.91 -27.95
CA GLY A 221 -16.34 -8.56 -28.47
C GLY A 221 -17.78 -8.07 -28.39
N LYS A 222 -18.68 -8.81 -27.74
CA LYS A 222 -20.09 -8.39 -27.60
C LYS A 222 -20.22 -7.26 -26.58
N ALA A 223 -20.69 -6.10 -27.02
CA ALA A 223 -20.92 -4.92 -26.18
C ALA A 223 -22.34 -4.90 -25.60
N GLU A 224 -22.45 -4.76 -24.28
CA GLU A 224 -23.72 -4.75 -23.54
C GLU A 224 -23.70 -3.79 -22.34
N ILE A 225 -24.86 -3.19 -22.06
CA ILE A 225 -25.16 -2.55 -20.77
C ILE A 225 -26.24 -3.37 -20.09
N ARG A 226 -25.93 -3.96 -18.93
CA ARG A 226 -26.88 -4.76 -18.14
C ARG A 226 -27.29 -3.99 -16.89
N MET A 227 -28.59 -3.93 -16.63
CA MET A 227 -29.17 -3.36 -15.41
C MET A 227 -29.76 -4.49 -14.59
N MET A 228 -29.51 -4.50 -13.28
CA MET A 228 -29.87 -5.58 -12.36
C MET A 228 -30.80 -5.10 -11.25
N ASP A 229 -31.80 -5.90 -10.91
CA ASP A 229 -32.68 -5.67 -9.76
C ASP A 229 -31.98 -5.93 -8.44
N GLU A 230 -32.70 -5.75 -7.32
CA GLU A 230 -32.18 -5.94 -5.97
C GLU A 230 -31.57 -7.32 -5.68
N LYS A 231 -32.07 -8.35 -6.37
CA LYS A 231 -31.65 -9.75 -6.27
C LYS A 231 -30.49 -10.10 -7.21
N GLY A 232 -30.03 -9.14 -8.01
CA GLY A 232 -28.95 -9.33 -8.99
C GLY A 232 -29.44 -9.91 -10.33
N GLN A 233 -30.75 -10.00 -10.55
CA GLN A 233 -31.31 -10.49 -11.80
C GLN A 233 -31.27 -9.38 -12.84
N VAL A 234 -30.84 -9.70 -14.06
CA VAL A 234 -30.81 -8.74 -15.16
C VAL A 234 -32.25 -8.42 -15.57
N ILE A 235 -32.66 -7.16 -15.38
CA ILE A 235 -33.99 -6.66 -15.76
C ILE A 235 -33.99 -5.93 -17.11
N LYS A 236 -32.82 -5.48 -17.55
CA LYS A 236 -32.66 -4.83 -18.85
C LYS A 236 -31.26 -5.04 -19.39
N THR A 237 -31.19 -5.31 -20.69
CA THR A 237 -29.95 -5.31 -21.47
C THR A 237 -30.12 -4.32 -22.62
N VAL A 238 -29.12 -3.48 -22.85
CA VAL A 238 -28.95 -2.69 -24.07
C VAL A 238 -27.75 -3.27 -24.80
N SER A 239 -27.89 -3.59 -26.09
CA SER A 239 -26.82 -4.20 -26.88
C SER A 239 -26.71 -3.54 -28.24
N ALA A 240 -25.57 -3.68 -28.91
CA ALA A 240 -25.41 -3.12 -30.26
C ALA A 240 -26.39 -3.69 -31.31
N GLU A 241 -26.97 -4.86 -31.03
CA GLU A 241 -27.87 -5.56 -31.95
C GLU A 241 -29.35 -5.20 -31.77
N ASN A 242 -29.73 -4.48 -30.69
CA ASN A 242 -31.08 -3.95 -30.43
C ASN A 242 -31.06 -2.84 -29.35
#